data_AF-A0A524DQY5-F1
#
_entry.id   AF-A0A524DQY5-F1
#
_cell.length_a   1.000
_cell.length_b   1.000
_cell.length_c   1.000
_cell.angle_alpha   90.00
_cell.angle_beta   90.00
_cell.angle_gamma   90.00
#
_symmetry.space_group_name_H-M   'P 1'
#
loop_
_entity.id
_entity.type
_entity.pdbx_description
1 polymer ?
#
loop_
_entity_poly.entity_id
_entity_poly.type
_entity_poly.pdbx_seq_one_letter_code
_entity_poly.pdbx_strand_id
1 'polypeptide(L)'
;MMANKMNFENQLDYSKYFPHFENALFAGLAILLMFLVGLSAAILIYKNKLTKKIKILLLSISLICGGILFGGFPNVIYLTGLTFLILGISLFFGRLFCGYICPLGAGQELVSMARFKTNLIYEKEDKEKSTLVPTLVRWAFFGGFLVLILIWGFEIMTPLNPLNGFLLIWFPLNILFLIALILLFIVIIASTFVYRPFCRYICPFGAIVSLLGRFNIIKIRRTDACLDCGLCEKICPTLQGFRKSKKGECYLCYRCVEFCSNEMFIDPHKIAEIKRYISTFTLNFDVLPKEKFLDKTIKMIIQLFVPKKRMRYLNEFIDALEGNSKFLNDAIQNIVERLKEIFSNELKNIDRKSYEAWINKNEPRWREKIQPIHLDKLIYGLSKQI
;
A
#
# COMPACT_ATOMS: atom_id res chain seq x y z
N MET A 1 -47.49 28.74 16.17
CA MET A 1 -47.73 27.83 15.02
C MET A 1 -46.89 26.57 15.23
N MET A 2 -47.49 25.42 14.99
CA MET A 2 -47.18 24.15 15.65
C MET A 2 -45.79 23.60 15.32
N ALA A 3 -44.92 23.54 16.33
CA ALA A 3 -43.79 22.63 16.32
C ALA A 3 -44.36 21.21 16.50
N ASN A 4 -44.58 20.54 15.38
CA ASN A 4 -44.96 19.14 15.34
C ASN A 4 -43.77 18.33 15.88
N LYS A 5 -43.71 18.16 17.21
CA LYS A 5 -42.90 17.14 17.86
C LYS A 5 -43.41 15.80 17.30
N MET A 6 -42.74 15.28 16.29
CA MET A 6 -42.85 13.86 15.96
C MET A 6 -42.37 13.12 17.22
N ASN A 7 -43.33 12.56 17.94
CA ASN A 7 -43.12 11.70 19.10
C ASN A 7 -42.25 10.51 18.68
N PHE A 8 -40.94 10.64 18.88
CA PHE A 8 -39.99 9.54 19.01
C PHE A 8 -40.08 8.91 20.42
N GLU A 9 -41.27 8.89 21.02
CA GLU A 9 -41.52 8.34 22.37
C GLU A 9 -41.64 6.81 22.40
N ASN A 10 -41.54 6.14 21.25
CA ASN A 10 -41.13 4.74 21.27
C ASN A 10 -39.63 4.71 21.50
N GLN A 11 -39.23 4.78 22.78
CA GLN A 11 -37.98 4.21 23.24
C GLN A 11 -37.82 2.86 22.55
N LEU A 12 -36.96 2.80 21.53
CA LEU A 12 -36.44 1.54 21.02
C LEU A 12 -35.75 0.93 22.24
N ASP A 13 -36.46 0.05 22.94
CA ASP A 13 -35.92 -0.69 24.05
C ASP A 13 -34.88 -1.65 23.48
N TYR A 14 -33.66 -1.12 23.34
CA TYR A 14 -32.52 -1.81 22.74
C TYR A 14 -32.17 -3.07 23.55
N SER A 15 -32.57 -3.19 24.81
CA SER A 15 -32.43 -4.45 25.58
C SER A 15 -33.16 -5.61 24.90
N LYS A 16 -34.35 -5.34 24.33
CA LYS A 16 -35.24 -6.32 23.71
C LYS A 16 -34.74 -6.82 22.36
N TYR A 17 -33.94 -6.01 21.67
CA TYR A 17 -33.35 -6.34 20.38
C TYR A 17 -31.88 -6.75 20.47
N PHE A 18 -31.23 -6.77 21.64
CA PHE A 18 -29.79 -7.08 21.75
C PHE A 18 -29.45 -8.11 22.85
N PRO A 19 -30.20 -9.23 22.99
CA PRO A 19 -30.02 -10.16 24.12
C PRO A 19 -28.65 -10.86 24.14
N HIS A 20 -27.96 -11.01 23.01
CA HIS A 20 -26.59 -11.54 22.94
C HIS A 20 -25.50 -10.47 23.11
N PHE A 21 -25.84 -9.19 22.95
CA PHE A 21 -24.89 -8.07 22.98
C PHE A 21 -24.78 -7.40 24.36
N GLU A 22 -25.71 -7.69 25.27
CA GLU A 22 -25.55 -7.40 26.69
C GLU A 22 -24.44 -8.25 27.33
N ASN A 23 -24.06 -9.36 26.70
CA ASN A 23 -22.90 -10.12 27.13
C ASN A 23 -21.63 -9.33 26.81
N ALA A 24 -21.17 -8.54 27.78
CA ALA A 24 -19.88 -7.83 27.76
C ALA A 24 -18.72 -8.74 27.32
N LEU A 25 -18.84 -10.05 27.56
CA LEU A 25 -17.92 -11.08 27.09
C LEU A 25 -17.84 -11.17 25.55
N PHE A 26 -18.97 -11.18 24.84
CA PHE A 26 -18.99 -11.27 23.37
C PHE A 26 -18.47 -9.97 22.74
N ALA A 27 -18.88 -8.81 23.25
CA ALA A 27 -18.35 -7.52 22.80
C ALA A 27 -16.83 -7.41 23.08
N GLY A 28 -16.38 -7.85 24.25
CA GLY A 28 -14.96 -7.89 24.61
C GLY A 28 -14.16 -8.81 23.68
N LEU A 29 -14.67 -10.00 23.37
CA LEU A 29 -14.04 -10.94 22.44
C LEU A 29 -13.95 -10.37 21.02
N ALA A 30 -15.00 -9.69 20.56
CA ALA A 30 -15.02 -9.00 19.26
C ALA A 30 -13.93 -7.92 19.18
N ILE A 31 -13.85 -7.07 20.20
CA ILE A 31 -12.85 -6.00 20.30
C ILE A 31 -11.43 -6.60 20.35
N LEU A 32 -11.22 -7.65 21.14
CA LEU A 32 -9.94 -8.33 21.24
C LEU A 32 -9.51 -8.91 19.89
N LEU A 33 -10.40 -9.62 19.19
CA LEU A 33 -10.13 -10.18 17.86
C LEU A 33 -9.79 -9.08 16.85
N MET A 34 -10.56 -8.00 16.82
CA MET A 34 -10.31 -6.85 15.95
C MET A 34 -8.98 -6.15 16.26
N PHE A 35 -8.62 -6.03 17.54
CA PHE A 35 -7.33 -5.51 17.97
C PHE A 35 -6.18 -6.42 17.52
N LEU A 36 -6.32 -7.74 17.65
CA LEU A 36 -5.32 -8.71 17.19
C LEU A 36 -5.13 -8.65 15.66
N VAL A 37 -6.20 -8.47 14.88
CA VAL A 37 -6.11 -8.25 13.43
C VAL A 37 -5.34 -6.96 13.13
N GLY A 38 -5.65 -5.88 13.83
CA GLY A 38 -4.95 -4.60 13.69
C GLY A 38 -3.47 -4.68 14.04
N LEU A 39 -3.13 -5.33 15.16
CA LEU A 39 -1.76 -5.54 15.60
C LEU A 39 -0.97 -6.41 14.61
N SER A 40 -1.59 -7.49 14.14
CA SER A 40 -1.00 -8.37 13.13
C SER A 40 -0.71 -7.60 11.83
N ALA A 41 -1.65 -6.78 11.36
CA ALA A 41 -1.45 -5.90 10.21
C ALA A 41 -0.29 -4.93 10.45
N ALA A 42 -0.26 -4.26 11.61
CA ALA A 42 0.80 -3.31 11.97
C ALA A 42 2.19 -3.97 11.97
N ILE A 43 2.33 -5.15 12.59
CA ILE A 43 3.59 -5.90 12.65
C ILE A 43 4.04 -6.33 11.25
N LEU A 44 3.12 -6.85 10.42
CA LEU A 44 3.44 -7.30 9.07
C LEU A 44 3.82 -6.13 8.15
N ILE A 45 3.17 -4.98 8.32
CA ILE A 45 3.51 -3.72 7.64
C ILE A 45 4.90 -3.26 8.09
N TYR A 46 5.17 -3.22 9.39
CA TYR A 46 6.46 -2.80 9.92
C TYR A 46 7.61 -3.71 9.44
N LYS A 47 7.39 -5.03 9.43
CA LYS A 47 8.37 -6.02 8.94
C LYS A 47 8.43 -6.14 7.42
N ASN A 48 7.59 -5.42 6.68
CA ASN A 48 7.47 -5.51 5.23
C ASN A 48 7.18 -6.93 4.69
N LYS A 49 6.39 -7.72 5.43
CA LYS A 49 6.03 -9.12 5.08
C LYS A 49 4.57 -9.29 4.69
N LEU A 50 3.82 -8.20 4.53
CA LEU A 50 2.42 -8.26 4.17
C LEU A 50 2.24 -8.67 2.70
N THR A 51 1.89 -9.93 2.46
CA THR A 51 1.56 -10.44 1.12
C THR A 51 0.09 -10.23 0.79
N LYS A 52 -0.27 -10.27 -0.50
CA LYS A 52 -1.67 -10.17 -0.96
C LYS A 52 -2.59 -11.22 -0.31
N LYS A 53 -2.10 -12.45 -0.12
CA LYS A 53 -2.87 -13.53 0.53
C LYS A 53 -3.17 -13.22 1.99
N ILE A 54 -2.15 -12.80 2.76
CA ILE A 54 -2.31 -12.45 4.18
C ILE A 54 -3.21 -11.22 4.34
N LYS A 55 -3.07 -10.23 3.45
CA LYS A 55 -3.95 -9.06 3.44
C LYS A 55 -5.42 -9.47 3.26
N ILE A 56 -5.74 -10.31 2.28
CA ILE A 56 -7.11 -10.80 2.07
C ILE A 56 -7.61 -11.53 3.31
N LEU A 57 -6.80 -12.41 3.91
CA LEU A 57 -7.15 -13.12 5.13
C LEU A 57 -7.52 -12.15 6.28
N LEU A 58 -6.69 -11.15 6.56
CA LEU A 58 -6.95 -10.17 7.61
C LEU A 58 -8.23 -9.36 7.36
N LEU A 59 -8.46 -8.94 6.11
CA LEU A 59 -9.66 -8.20 5.73
C LEU A 59 -10.92 -9.07 5.84
N SER A 60 -10.85 -10.34 5.43
CA SER A 60 -11.95 -11.29 5.57
C SER A 60 -12.29 -11.55 7.03
N ILE A 61 -11.29 -11.72 7.90
CA ILE A 61 -11.50 -11.88 9.35
C ILE A 61 -12.18 -10.63 9.92
N SER A 62 -11.70 -9.42 9.56
CA SER A 62 -12.34 -8.17 10.00
C SER A 62 -13.80 -8.07 9.55
N LEU A 63 -14.11 -8.42 8.30
CA LEU A 63 -15.48 -8.36 7.77
C LEU A 63 -16.39 -9.42 8.39
N ILE A 64 -15.93 -10.67 8.52
CA ILE A 64 -16.73 -11.78 9.04
C ILE A 64 -16.92 -11.61 10.55
N CYS A 65 -15.84 -11.43 11.31
CA CYS A 65 -15.94 -11.26 12.75
C CYS A 65 -16.61 -9.91 13.08
N GLY A 66 -15.98 -8.79 12.70
CA GLY A 66 -16.44 -7.46 13.10
C GLY A 66 -17.76 -7.02 12.46
N GLY A 67 -18.08 -7.51 11.27
CA GLY A 67 -19.33 -7.21 10.56
C GLY A 67 -20.39 -8.30 10.78
N ILE A 68 -20.18 -9.48 10.19
CA ILE A 68 -21.23 -10.51 10.10
C ILE A 68 -21.54 -11.16 11.46
N LEU A 69 -20.53 -11.51 12.26
CA LEU A 69 -20.73 -12.22 13.53
C LEU A 69 -21.11 -11.30 14.68
N PHE A 70 -20.50 -10.12 14.74
CA PHE A 70 -20.73 -9.14 15.80
C PHE A 70 -21.62 -7.98 15.36
N GLY A 71 -22.25 -8.05 14.18
CA GLY A 71 -23.25 -7.07 13.73
C GLY A 71 -22.74 -5.65 13.47
N GLY A 72 -21.42 -5.41 13.49
CA GLY A 72 -20.88 -4.05 13.55
C GLY A 72 -20.91 -3.47 14.98
N PHE A 73 -20.02 -2.53 15.28
CA PHE A 73 -19.90 -1.91 16.62
C PHE A 73 -21.26 -1.31 17.06
N PRO A 74 -21.93 -1.85 18.10
CA PRO A 74 -23.22 -1.33 18.52
C PRO A 74 -23.06 -0.20 19.54
N ASN A 75 -23.86 0.83 19.32
CA ASN A 75 -24.39 1.82 20.25
C ASN A 75 -23.45 2.73 21.07
N VAL A 76 -23.95 3.95 21.23
CA VAL A 76 -23.32 5.19 21.70
C VAL A 76 -22.81 5.14 23.16
N ILE A 77 -23.23 4.15 23.94
CA ILE A 77 -22.99 4.06 25.39
C ILE A 77 -21.60 3.49 25.73
N TYR A 78 -21.12 2.49 24.99
CA TYR A 78 -19.72 2.00 25.10
C TYR A 78 -18.73 2.86 24.30
N LEU A 79 -19.26 3.88 23.62
CA LEU A 79 -18.63 4.56 22.51
C LEU A 79 -17.70 5.69 22.95
N THR A 80 -17.85 6.29 24.14
CA THR A 80 -16.96 7.41 24.54
C THR A 80 -15.54 6.90 24.78
N GLY A 81 -15.34 5.97 25.71
CA GLY A 81 -14.02 5.39 26.03
C GLY A 81 -13.39 4.65 24.85
N LEU A 82 -14.16 3.83 24.13
CA LEU A 82 -13.68 3.10 22.96
C LEU A 82 -13.35 4.04 21.79
N THR A 83 -14.13 5.10 21.57
CA THR A 83 -13.80 6.10 20.54
C THR A 83 -12.51 6.84 20.88
N PHE A 84 -12.30 7.24 22.15
CA PHE A 84 -11.03 7.84 22.57
C PHE A 84 -9.85 6.87 22.42
N LEU A 85 -10.04 5.59 22.72
CA LEU A 85 -9.03 4.56 22.50
C LEU A 85 -8.70 4.39 21.01
N ILE A 86 -9.71 4.29 20.14
CA ILE A 86 -9.51 4.16 18.68
C ILE A 86 -8.88 5.44 18.12
N LEU A 87 -9.29 6.63 18.58
CA LEU A 87 -8.66 7.90 18.20
C LEU A 87 -7.19 7.94 18.66
N GLY A 88 -6.89 7.49 19.87
CA GLY A 88 -5.53 7.37 20.40
C GLY A 88 -4.68 6.41 19.55
N ILE A 89 -5.16 5.21 19.27
CA ILE A 89 -4.49 4.25 18.38
C ILE A 89 -4.32 4.86 16.98
N SER A 90 -5.33 5.56 16.47
CA SER A 90 -5.27 6.18 15.15
C SER A 90 -4.29 7.37 15.09
N LEU A 91 -3.97 7.99 16.21
CA LEU A 91 -2.90 8.99 16.29
C LEU A 91 -1.53 8.37 16.06
N PHE A 92 -1.27 7.18 16.62
CA PHE A 92 0.01 6.47 16.46
C PHE A 92 0.12 5.72 15.12
N PHE A 93 -0.95 5.04 14.72
CA PHE A 93 -0.99 4.12 13.57
C PHE A 93 -1.67 4.73 12.33
N GLY A 94 -2.18 5.96 12.41
CA GLY A 94 -2.94 6.63 11.36
C GLY A 94 -4.27 5.96 11.07
N ARG A 95 -4.61 5.82 9.78
CA ARG A 95 -5.85 5.16 9.34
C ARG A 95 -5.77 3.63 9.30
N LEU A 96 -4.93 3.02 10.13
CA LEU A 96 -4.84 1.57 10.24
C LEU A 96 -6.18 0.95 10.65
N PHE A 97 -6.94 1.63 11.53
CA PHE A 97 -8.29 1.22 11.91
C PHE A 97 -9.21 1.10 10.70
N CYS A 98 -9.36 2.17 9.92
CA CYS A 98 -10.17 2.14 8.70
C CYS A 98 -9.62 1.13 7.67
N GLY A 99 -8.31 0.90 7.65
CA GLY A 99 -7.63 0.00 6.74
C GLY A 99 -7.94 -1.48 6.96
N TYR A 100 -7.82 -1.96 8.20
CA TYR A 100 -7.79 -3.38 8.55
C TYR A 100 -8.74 -3.80 9.69
N ILE A 101 -9.22 -2.86 10.52
CA ILE A 101 -10.01 -3.18 11.72
C ILE A 101 -11.51 -2.98 11.44
N CYS A 102 -11.87 -1.86 10.80
CA CYS A 102 -13.25 -1.51 10.49
C CYS A 102 -13.84 -2.46 9.42
N PRO A 103 -14.94 -3.17 9.71
CA PRO A 103 -15.52 -4.15 8.77
C PRO A 103 -16.06 -3.48 7.51
N LEU A 104 -16.66 -2.28 7.62
CA LEU A 104 -17.08 -1.50 6.46
C LEU A 104 -15.89 -1.07 5.61
N GLY A 105 -14.77 -0.70 6.23
CA GLY A 105 -13.53 -0.40 5.51
C GLY A 105 -12.95 -1.64 4.81
N ALA A 106 -12.98 -2.80 5.48
CA ALA A 106 -12.51 -4.06 4.95
C ALA A 106 -13.35 -4.53 3.75
N GLY A 107 -14.68 -4.46 3.84
CA GLY A 107 -15.59 -4.78 2.74
C GLY A 107 -15.32 -3.92 1.51
N GLN A 108 -15.20 -2.60 1.67
CA GLN A 108 -14.87 -1.70 0.55
C GLN A 108 -13.51 -2.01 -0.06
N GLU A 109 -12.51 -2.41 0.72
CA GLU A 109 -11.19 -2.82 0.19
C GLU A 109 -11.26 -4.13 -0.58
N LEU A 110 -11.99 -5.13 -0.07
CA LEU A 110 -12.14 -6.43 -0.72
C LEU A 110 -12.83 -6.27 -2.09
N VAL A 111 -13.92 -5.50 -2.15
CA VAL A 111 -14.62 -5.15 -3.40
C VAL A 111 -13.66 -4.46 -4.36
N SER A 112 -12.92 -3.48 -3.84
CA SER A 112 -11.94 -2.77 -4.65
C SER A 112 -10.87 -3.74 -5.18
N MET A 113 -10.31 -4.61 -4.34
CA MET A 113 -9.31 -5.63 -4.70
C MET A 113 -9.83 -6.64 -5.74
N ALA A 114 -11.12 -6.97 -5.71
CA ALA A 114 -11.76 -7.80 -6.74
C ALA A 114 -11.77 -7.10 -8.11
N ARG A 115 -12.03 -5.78 -8.14
CA ARG A 115 -11.86 -4.96 -9.35
C ARG A 115 -10.40 -4.88 -9.81
N PHE A 116 -9.44 -4.82 -8.90
CA PHE A 116 -8.00 -4.71 -9.23
C PHE A 116 -7.37 -5.93 -9.92
N LYS A 117 -8.15 -6.92 -10.36
CA LYS A 117 -7.71 -7.85 -11.41
C LYS A 117 -7.63 -7.18 -12.79
N THR A 118 -8.24 -6.01 -13.01
CA THR A 118 -8.11 -5.21 -14.23
C THR A 118 -7.11 -4.05 -14.03
N ASN A 119 -6.16 -3.91 -14.96
CA ASN A 119 -5.02 -3.00 -14.93
C ASN A 119 -5.40 -1.51 -15.01
N LEU A 120 -6.04 -0.94 -14.00
CA LEU A 120 -6.27 0.50 -13.93
C LEU A 120 -5.13 1.20 -13.19
N ILE A 121 -4.21 1.73 -13.97
CA ILE A 121 -3.32 2.81 -13.55
C ILE A 121 -4.23 4.03 -13.30
N TYR A 122 -4.16 4.65 -12.12
CA TYR A 122 -4.89 5.91 -11.91
C TYR A 122 -4.20 6.98 -12.76
N GLU A 123 -4.81 7.29 -13.90
CA GLU A 123 -4.30 8.26 -14.85
C GLU A 123 -4.37 9.66 -14.23
N LYS A 124 -3.28 10.43 -14.42
CA LYS A 124 -3.06 11.72 -13.78
C LYS A 124 -3.88 12.79 -14.51
N GLU A 125 -4.89 13.34 -13.85
CA GLU A 125 -5.25 14.74 -14.02
C GLU A 125 -4.98 15.50 -12.71
N ASP A 126 -4.14 16.52 -12.82
CA ASP A 126 -3.76 17.54 -11.83
C ASP A 126 -3.71 17.13 -10.34
N LYS A 127 -2.45 17.02 -9.86
CA LYS A 127 -2.05 16.60 -8.51
C LYS A 127 -2.65 17.42 -7.35
N GLU A 128 -2.99 18.69 -7.60
CA GLU A 128 -3.44 19.61 -6.55
C GLU A 128 -4.97 19.59 -6.40
N LYS A 129 -5.71 19.60 -7.50
CA LYS A 129 -7.20 19.60 -7.51
C LYS A 129 -7.81 18.26 -7.07
N SER A 130 -7.17 17.13 -7.35
CA SER A 130 -7.74 15.79 -7.10
C SER A 130 -7.73 15.31 -5.64
N THR A 131 -6.90 15.91 -4.77
CA THR A 131 -6.93 15.62 -3.31
C THR A 131 -7.75 16.64 -2.52
N LEU A 132 -7.93 17.85 -3.06
CA LEU A 132 -8.75 18.92 -2.48
C LEU A 132 -10.24 18.57 -2.50
N VAL A 133 -10.78 18.10 -3.64
CA VAL A 133 -12.21 17.79 -3.78
C VAL A 133 -12.68 16.76 -2.73
N PRO A 134 -12.02 15.60 -2.55
CA PRO A 134 -12.42 14.65 -1.50
C PRO A 134 -12.30 15.19 -0.09
N THR A 135 -11.33 16.07 0.14
CA THR A 135 -11.13 16.70 1.44
C THR A 135 -12.27 17.68 1.73
N LEU A 136 -12.58 18.56 0.76
CA LEU A 136 -13.65 19.56 0.88
C LEU A 136 -15.02 18.91 1.06
N VAL A 137 -15.37 17.94 0.20
CA VAL A 137 -16.62 17.20 0.30
C VAL A 137 -16.76 16.58 1.69
N ARG A 138 -15.70 15.96 2.20
CA ARG A 138 -15.73 15.36 3.54
C ARG A 138 -15.92 16.37 4.66
N TRP A 139 -15.26 17.52 4.60
CA TRP A 139 -15.45 18.57 5.60
C TRP A 139 -16.85 19.21 5.51
N ALA A 140 -17.42 19.31 4.31
CA ALA A 140 -18.80 19.73 4.11
C ALA A 140 -19.79 18.73 4.74
N PHE A 141 -19.62 17.43 4.48
CA PHE A 141 -20.43 16.37 5.12
C PHE A 141 -20.24 16.34 6.64
N PHE A 142 -19.00 16.52 7.13
CA PHE A 142 -18.72 16.60 8.56
C PHE A 142 -19.41 17.82 9.22
N GLY A 143 -19.36 18.99 8.58
CA GLY A 143 -20.05 20.19 9.05
C GLY A 143 -21.58 20.02 9.04
N GLY A 144 -22.15 19.48 7.96
CA GLY A 144 -23.58 19.15 7.89
C GLY A 144 -23.99 18.14 8.98
N PHE A 145 -23.15 17.14 9.24
CA PHE A 145 -23.37 16.16 10.29
C PHE A 145 -23.39 16.80 11.69
N LEU A 146 -22.51 17.77 11.97
CA LEU A 146 -22.54 18.51 13.23
C LEU A 146 -23.84 19.32 13.37
N VAL A 147 -24.31 19.96 12.29
CA VAL A 147 -25.59 20.69 12.29
C VAL A 147 -26.77 19.75 12.56
N LEU A 148 -26.79 18.56 11.94
CA LEU A 148 -27.83 17.56 12.20
C LEU A 148 -27.83 17.10 13.66
N ILE A 149 -26.65 16.88 14.25
CA ILE A 149 -26.54 16.55 15.68
C ILE A 149 -27.05 17.69 16.56
N LEU A 150 -26.78 18.95 16.21
CA LEU A 150 -27.26 20.10 16.98
C LEU A 150 -28.78 20.24 16.94
N ILE A 151 -29.42 19.89 15.83
CA ILE A 151 -30.88 20.04 15.66
C ILE A 151 -31.64 18.80 16.19
N TRP A 152 -31.15 17.58 15.93
CA TRP A 152 -31.87 16.31 16.15
C TRP A 152 -31.20 15.41 17.22
N GLY A 153 -30.07 15.83 17.78
CA GLY A 153 -29.30 15.04 18.75
C GLY A 153 -28.48 13.90 18.12
N PHE A 154 -27.85 13.07 18.96
CA PHE A 154 -27.02 11.94 18.51
C PHE A 154 -27.83 10.78 17.91
N GLU A 155 -29.15 10.75 18.10
CA GLU A 155 -30.02 9.66 17.65
C GLU A 155 -30.07 9.54 16.12
N ILE A 156 -29.86 10.64 15.40
CA ILE A 156 -29.78 10.67 13.94
C ILE A 156 -28.60 9.84 13.39
N MET A 157 -27.58 9.56 14.21
CA MET A 157 -26.42 8.75 13.81
C MET A 157 -26.80 7.29 13.55
N THR A 158 -27.83 6.78 14.24
CA THR A 158 -28.21 5.37 14.19
C THR A 158 -28.76 4.95 12.81
N PRO A 159 -29.76 5.63 12.22
CA PRO A 159 -30.24 5.28 10.88
C PRO A 159 -29.24 5.59 9.76
N LEU A 160 -28.40 6.63 9.93
CA LEU A 160 -27.47 7.08 8.90
C LEU A 160 -26.14 6.33 8.89
N ASN A 161 -25.92 5.39 9.83
CA ASN A 161 -24.71 4.60 9.90
C ASN A 161 -24.85 3.31 9.08
N PRO A 162 -24.23 3.19 7.89
CA PRO A 162 -24.29 1.95 7.09
C PRO A 162 -23.68 0.74 7.80
N LEU A 163 -22.88 0.94 8.85
CA LEU A 163 -22.38 -0.16 9.68
C LEU A 163 -23.52 -0.92 10.37
N ASN A 164 -24.62 -0.23 10.71
CA ASN A 164 -25.78 -0.85 11.34
C ASN A 164 -26.54 -1.79 10.36
N GLY A 165 -26.25 -1.73 9.06
CA GLY A 165 -26.74 -2.72 8.10
C GLY A 165 -26.28 -4.14 8.40
N PHE A 166 -25.14 -4.33 9.09
CA PHE A 166 -24.68 -5.65 9.51
C PHE A 166 -25.53 -6.26 10.65
N LEU A 167 -26.26 -5.44 11.43
CA LEU A 167 -27.11 -5.90 12.53
C LEU A 167 -28.35 -6.68 12.05
N LEU A 168 -28.81 -6.45 10.82
CA LEU A 168 -29.98 -7.14 10.26
C LEU A 168 -29.80 -8.64 10.07
N ILE A 169 -28.57 -9.14 10.08
CA ILE A 169 -28.29 -10.57 10.03
C ILE A 169 -28.83 -11.27 11.29
N TRP A 170 -28.94 -10.54 12.40
CA TRP A 170 -29.28 -11.09 13.71
C TRP A 170 -30.67 -10.70 14.22
N PHE A 171 -31.33 -9.71 13.60
CA PHE A 171 -32.55 -9.10 14.14
C PHE A 171 -33.68 -8.97 13.11
N PRO A 172 -34.96 -9.02 13.58
CA PRO A 172 -36.12 -8.90 12.70
C PRO A 172 -36.15 -7.54 11.98
N LEU A 173 -36.74 -7.51 10.77
CA LEU A 173 -36.85 -6.32 9.94
C LEU A 173 -37.49 -5.15 10.71
N ASN A 174 -36.67 -4.19 11.12
CA ASN A 174 -37.11 -2.84 11.50
C ASN A 174 -36.82 -1.90 10.32
N ILE A 175 -37.75 -0.98 10.03
CA ILE A 175 -37.61 0.04 8.98
C ILE A 175 -36.28 0.79 9.12
N LEU A 176 -35.86 1.09 10.36
CA LEU A 176 -34.63 1.83 10.63
C LEU A 176 -33.37 1.04 10.20
N PHE A 177 -33.36 -0.26 10.44
CA PHE A 177 -32.26 -1.10 9.99
C PHE A 177 -32.30 -1.35 8.48
N LEU A 178 -33.50 -1.44 7.88
CA LEU A 178 -33.64 -1.58 6.42
C LEU A 178 -32.99 -0.40 5.68
N ILE A 179 -33.16 0.82 6.19
CA ILE A 179 -32.47 2.00 5.68
C ILE A 179 -30.94 1.82 5.76
N ALA A 180 -30.42 1.38 6.92
CA ALA A 180 -28.99 1.16 7.10
C ALA A 180 -28.43 0.07 6.16
N LEU A 181 -29.20 -0.97 5.86
CA LEU A 181 -28.83 -2.01 4.89
C LEU A 181 -28.78 -1.48 3.46
N ILE A 182 -29.79 -0.70 3.06
CA ILE A 182 -29.80 -0.04 1.75
C ILE A 182 -28.56 0.85 1.61
N LEU A 183 -28.24 1.65 2.64
CA LEU A 183 -27.03 2.47 2.67
C LEU A 183 -25.75 1.62 2.58
N LEU A 184 -25.69 0.49 3.29
CA LEU A 184 -24.56 -0.44 3.21
C LEU A 184 -24.36 -0.95 1.77
N PHE A 185 -25.43 -1.43 1.12
CA PHE A 185 -25.37 -1.88 -0.27
C PHE A 185 -24.96 -0.76 -1.22
N ILE A 186 -25.52 0.45 -1.07
CA ILE A 186 -25.12 1.62 -1.86
C ILE A 186 -23.62 1.89 -1.71
N VAL A 187 -23.09 1.86 -0.48
CA VAL A 187 -21.65 2.06 -0.22
C VAL A 187 -20.80 0.97 -0.86
N ILE A 188 -21.20 -0.29 -0.73
CA ILE A 188 -20.49 -1.45 -1.31
C ILE A 188 -20.50 -1.38 -2.84
N ILE A 189 -21.65 -1.08 -3.45
CA ILE A 189 -21.78 -0.90 -4.91
C ILE A 189 -20.96 0.30 -5.36
N ALA A 190 -21.05 1.44 -4.69
CA ALA A 190 -20.24 2.62 -4.99
C ALA A 190 -18.73 2.33 -4.88
N SER A 191 -18.32 1.40 -4.02
CA SER A 191 -16.93 0.97 -3.88
C SER A 191 -16.38 0.20 -5.07
N THR A 192 -17.25 -0.31 -5.93
CA THR A 192 -16.84 -0.87 -7.22
C THR A 192 -16.34 0.25 -8.14
N PHE A 193 -16.94 1.45 -8.11
CA PHE A 193 -16.60 2.57 -8.99
C PHE A 193 -15.50 3.47 -8.41
N VAL A 194 -15.58 3.75 -7.11
CA VAL A 194 -14.69 4.68 -6.40
C VAL A 194 -13.98 3.95 -5.27
N TYR A 195 -12.70 4.26 -5.04
CA TYR A 195 -11.98 3.65 -3.93
C TYR A 195 -12.48 4.18 -2.58
N ARG A 196 -13.10 3.30 -1.77
CA ARG A 196 -13.58 3.54 -0.40
C ARG A 196 -14.40 4.84 -0.24
N PRO A 197 -15.52 5.01 -0.96
CA PRO A 197 -16.27 6.25 -1.03
C PRO A 197 -16.78 6.71 0.34
N PHE A 198 -17.31 5.80 1.16
CA PHE A 198 -17.82 6.20 2.47
C PHE A 198 -16.71 6.73 3.39
N CYS A 199 -15.60 6.01 3.47
CA CYS A 199 -14.46 6.41 4.31
C CYS A 199 -13.74 7.67 3.78
N ARG A 200 -13.86 7.97 2.48
CA ARG A 200 -13.17 9.10 1.83
C ARG A 200 -14.01 10.38 1.79
N TYR A 201 -15.34 10.28 1.71
CA TYR A 201 -16.21 11.44 1.49
C TYR A 201 -17.26 11.68 2.58
N ILE A 202 -17.75 10.63 3.27
CA ILE A 202 -18.96 10.75 4.09
C ILE A 202 -18.65 10.55 5.59
N CYS A 203 -17.76 9.62 5.91
CA CYS A 203 -17.55 9.17 7.29
C CYS A 203 -17.00 10.29 8.20
N PRO A 204 -17.73 10.72 9.24
CA PRO A 204 -17.29 11.78 10.14
C PRO A 204 -16.06 11.36 10.96
N PHE A 205 -16.02 10.11 11.42
CA PHE A 205 -14.86 9.52 12.08
C PHE A 205 -13.62 9.53 11.16
N GLY A 206 -13.83 9.22 9.88
CA GLY A 206 -12.78 9.27 8.86
C GLY A 206 -12.18 10.67 8.68
N ALA A 207 -12.97 11.73 8.87
CA ALA A 207 -12.51 13.12 8.79
C ALA A 207 -11.54 13.46 9.93
N ILE A 208 -11.92 13.16 11.17
CA ILE A 208 -11.09 13.38 12.36
C ILE A 208 -9.79 12.58 12.26
N VAL A 209 -9.89 11.28 11.95
CA VAL A 209 -8.69 10.42 11.83
C VAL A 209 -7.81 10.82 10.66
N SER A 210 -8.34 11.44 9.61
CA SER A 210 -7.52 11.98 8.50
C SER A 210 -6.56 13.08 8.96
N LEU A 211 -7.04 13.89 9.89
CA LEU A 211 -6.32 15.04 10.41
C LEU A 211 -5.24 14.55 11.38
N LEU A 212 -5.63 13.68 12.31
CA LEU A 212 -4.71 13.06 13.27
C LEU A 212 -3.67 12.17 12.58
N GLY A 213 -4.08 11.44 11.54
CA GLY A 213 -3.21 10.56 10.76
C GLY A 213 -2.07 11.27 10.03
N ARG A 214 -2.07 12.61 9.95
CA ARG A 214 -0.91 13.38 9.46
C ARG A 214 0.29 13.28 10.41
N PHE A 215 0.05 12.99 11.69
CA PHE A 215 1.05 12.91 12.76
C PHE A 215 1.47 11.47 13.11
N ASN A 216 0.98 10.46 12.38
CA ASN A 216 1.27 9.06 12.71
C ASN A 216 2.76 8.70 12.59
N ILE A 217 3.18 7.74 13.42
CA ILE A 217 4.56 7.24 13.48
C ILE A 217 4.77 6.23 12.35
N ILE A 218 3.81 5.32 12.17
CA ILE A 218 3.87 4.27 11.15
C ILE A 218 3.42 4.83 9.79
N LYS A 219 4.40 5.29 9.02
CA LYS A 219 4.22 5.77 7.65
C LYS A 219 5.05 4.93 6.70
N ILE A 220 4.46 4.58 5.56
CA ILE A 220 5.23 4.11 4.41
C ILE A 220 6.00 5.31 3.87
N ARG A 221 7.32 5.29 4.01
CA ARG A 221 8.25 6.33 3.53
C ARG A 221 9.11 5.78 2.40
N ARG A 222 9.49 6.67 1.48
CA ARG A 222 10.54 6.38 0.52
C ARG A 222 11.86 6.34 1.29
N THR A 223 12.65 5.30 1.11
CA THR A 223 14.03 5.23 1.60
C THR A 223 14.93 6.07 0.70
N ASP A 224 16.18 6.27 1.11
CA ASP A 224 17.18 6.96 0.29
C ASP A 224 17.56 6.16 -0.97
N ALA A 225 17.23 4.87 -1.00
CA ALA A 225 17.34 4.01 -2.18
C ALA A 225 16.21 4.22 -3.22
N CYS A 226 15.30 5.18 -3.01
CA CYS A 226 14.21 5.44 -3.93
C CYS A 226 14.69 6.18 -5.19
N LEU A 227 14.26 5.67 -6.35
CA LEU A 227 14.65 6.18 -7.68
C LEU A 227 13.67 7.23 -8.25
N ASP A 228 12.72 7.67 -7.42
CA ASP A 228 11.69 8.62 -7.81
C ASP A 228 10.92 8.30 -9.12
N CYS A 229 10.76 7.00 -9.45
CA CYS A 229 10.06 6.52 -10.65
C CYS A 229 8.55 6.86 -10.74
N GLY A 230 7.96 7.40 -9.67
CA GLY A 230 6.57 7.85 -9.63
C GLY A 230 5.50 6.74 -9.62
N LEU A 231 5.86 5.45 -9.68
CA LEU A 231 4.89 4.34 -9.68
C LEU A 231 4.01 4.32 -8.42
N CYS A 232 4.60 4.59 -7.26
CA CYS A 232 3.86 4.68 -6.00
C CYS A 232 2.82 5.81 -5.99
N GLU A 233 3.00 6.86 -6.81
CA GLU A 233 2.00 7.93 -6.98
C GLU A 233 0.84 7.46 -7.86
N LYS A 234 1.14 6.78 -8.97
CA LYS A 234 0.15 6.29 -9.93
C LYS A 234 -0.73 5.16 -9.37
N ILE A 235 -0.17 4.30 -8.51
CA ILE A 235 -0.92 3.17 -7.94
C ILE A 235 -1.66 3.53 -6.65
N CYS A 236 -1.39 4.70 -6.06
CA CYS A 236 -1.99 5.10 -4.79
C CYS A 236 -3.42 5.61 -5.02
N PRO A 237 -4.46 4.92 -4.55
CA PRO A 237 -5.84 5.30 -4.84
C PRO A 237 -6.28 6.60 -4.16
N THR A 238 -5.56 7.02 -3.11
CA THR A 238 -5.79 8.28 -2.38
C THR A 238 -4.80 9.38 -2.76
N LEU A 239 -3.94 9.14 -3.76
CA LEU A 239 -2.96 10.09 -4.28
C LEU A 239 -1.99 10.62 -3.21
N GLN A 240 -1.76 9.84 -2.16
CA GLN A 240 -0.80 10.15 -1.10
C GLN A 240 0.59 9.56 -1.37
N GLY A 241 0.87 9.01 -2.55
CA GLY A 241 2.11 8.27 -2.84
C GLY A 241 3.40 9.12 -2.92
N PHE A 242 3.29 10.44 -3.05
CA PHE A 242 4.44 11.34 -3.24
C PHE A 242 5.28 11.55 -1.96
N ARG A 243 6.53 12.01 -2.11
CA ARG A 243 7.53 12.09 -1.02
C ARG A 243 7.13 13.04 0.12
N LYS A 244 6.67 14.25 -0.22
CA LYS A 244 6.26 15.29 0.75
C LYS A 244 4.85 15.10 1.33
N SER A 245 4.15 14.03 0.97
CA SER A 245 2.80 13.78 1.47
C SER A 245 2.82 13.54 2.98
N LYS A 246 1.93 14.20 3.71
CA LYS A 246 1.71 13.95 5.14
C LYS A 246 0.99 12.62 5.43
N LYS A 247 0.55 11.88 4.40
CA LYS A 247 -0.09 10.55 4.48
C LYS A 247 -1.37 10.49 5.32
N GLY A 248 -2.03 11.62 5.61
CA GLY A 248 -3.28 11.66 6.39
C GLY A 248 -4.42 10.83 5.78
N GLU A 249 -4.46 10.72 4.44
CA GLU A 249 -5.43 9.89 3.73
C GLU A 249 -4.93 8.46 3.42
N CYS A 250 -3.80 8.03 3.98
CA CYS A 250 -3.21 6.73 3.68
C CYS A 250 -3.85 5.62 4.53
N TYR A 251 -4.60 4.72 3.91
CA TYR A 251 -5.18 3.53 4.57
C TYR A 251 -4.18 2.36 4.74
N LEU A 252 -2.89 2.59 4.48
CA LEU A 252 -1.84 1.55 4.52
C LEU A 252 -2.14 0.31 3.66
N CYS A 253 -2.87 0.49 2.55
CA CYS A 253 -3.31 -0.61 1.66
C CYS A 253 -2.18 -1.42 1.00
N TYR A 254 -0.92 -1.05 1.20
CA TYR A 254 0.30 -1.73 0.77
C TYR A 254 0.57 -1.82 -0.73
N ARG A 255 -0.33 -1.33 -1.60
CA ARG A 255 -0.14 -1.32 -3.06
C ARG A 255 1.14 -0.62 -3.49
N CYS A 256 1.42 0.54 -2.90
CA CYS A 256 2.65 1.26 -3.22
C CYS A 256 3.90 0.46 -2.87
N VAL A 257 3.86 -0.42 -1.86
CA VAL A 257 4.99 -1.28 -1.47
C VAL A 257 5.05 -2.54 -2.32
N GLU A 258 3.91 -3.14 -2.65
CA GLU A 258 3.81 -4.29 -3.56
C GLU A 258 4.36 -3.96 -4.96
N PHE A 259 4.08 -2.76 -5.47
CA PHE A 259 4.61 -2.27 -6.74
C PHE A 259 5.93 -1.52 -6.60
N CYS A 260 6.28 -1.03 -5.40
CA CYS A 260 7.62 -0.54 -5.12
C CYS A 260 8.50 -1.76 -4.98
N SER A 261 8.99 -2.19 -6.12
CA SER A 261 10.06 -3.14 -6.21
C SER A 261 11.19 -2.68 -5.28
N ASN A 262 11.39 -3.39 -4.17
CA ASN A 262 12.75 -3.67 -3.69
C ASN A 262 13.58 -4.38 -4.79
N GLU A 263 12.98 -4.68 -5.94
CA GLU A 263 13.57 -5.19 -7.17
C GLU A 263 14.16 -4.10 -8.11
N MET A 264 14.67 -3.00 -7.56
CA MET A 264 15.95 -2.51 -8.06
C MET A 264 16.99 -2.77 -6.99
N PHE A 265 17.14 -4.04 -6.60
CA PHE A 265 18.26 -4.45 -5.76
C PHE A 265 19.53 -4.40 -6.60
N ILE A 266 20.10 -3.21 -6.73
CA ILE A 266 21.49 -3.09 -7.10
C ILE A 266 22.25 -3.20 -5.79
N ASP A 267 22.79 -4.39 -5.54
CA ASP A 267 23.55 -4.72 -4.33
C ASP A 267 24.73 -3.74 -4.16
N PRO A 268 24.76 -2.91 -3.11
CA PRO A 268 25.84 -1.94 -2.89
C PRO A 268 27.22 -2.59 -2.78
N HIS A 269 27.30 -3.82 -2.26
CA HIS A 269 28.55 -4.57 -2.19
C HIS A 269 29.04 -4.98 -3.58
N LYS A 270 28.13 -5.39 -4.47
CA LYS A 270 28.49 -5.69 -5.87
C LYS A 270 28.86 -4.44 -6.65
N ILE A 271 28.23 -3.29 -6.37
CA ILE A 271 28.67 -2.01 -6.93
C ILE A 271 30.10 -1.71 -6.49
N ALA A 272 30.41 -1.88 -5.20
CA ALA A 272 31.76 -1.67 -4.69
C ALA A 272 32.76 -2.66 -5.31
N GLU A 273 32.36 -3.92 -5.50
CA GLU A 273 33.15 -4.95 -6.18
C GLU A 273 33.43 -4.59 -7.65
N ILE A 274 32.41 -4.15 -8.40
CA ILE A 274 32.57 -3.69 -9.80
C ILE A 274 33.50 -2.48 -9.85
N LYS A 275 33.34 -1.50 -8.94
CA LYS A 275 34.25 -0.35 -8.85
C LYS A 275 35.69 -0.78 -8.57
N ARG A 276 35.89 -1.74 -7.66
CA ARG A 276 37.21 -2.33 -7.39
C ARG A 276 37.76 -3.03 -8.64
N TYR A 277 36.94 -3.85 -9.30
CA TYR A 277 37.32 -4.58 -10.50
C TYR A 277 37.76 -3.63 -11.63
N ILE A 278 36.99 -2.56 -11.86
CA ILE A 278 37.35 -1.50 -12.81
C ILE A 278 38.66 -0.81 -12.39
N SER A 279 38.83 -0.51 -11.10
CA SER A 279 40.06 0.13 -10.60
C SER A 279 41.30 -0.76 -10.74
N THR A 280 41.19 -2.07 -10.49
CA THR A 280 42.27 -3.04 -10.69
C THR A 280 42.64 -3.15 -12.16
N PHE A 281 41.64 -3.10 -13.05
CA PHE A 281 41.90 -3.10 -14.48
C PHE A 281 42.60 -1.83 -14.94
N THR A 282 42.20 -0.65 -14.45
CA THR A 282 42.90 0.61 -14.81
C THR A 282 44.37 0.60 -14.38
N LEU A 283 44.73 -0.12 -13.31
CA LEU A 283 46.13 -0.28 -12.88
C LEU A 283 46.93 -1.27 -13.73
N ASN A 284 46.26 -2.21 -14.42
CA ASN A 284 46.89 -3.24 -15.24
C ASN A 284 46.47 -3.14 -16.71
N PHE A 285 46.12 -1.92 -17.14
CA PHE A 285 45.45 -1.66 -18.41
C PHE A 285 46.29 -2.12 -19.62
N ASP A 286 47.62 -2.01 -19.51
CA ASP A 286 48.57 -2.34 -20.58
C ASP A 286 48.76 -3.85 -20.79
N VAL A 287 48.34 -4.67 -19.82
CA VAL A 287 48.60 -6.12 -19.81
C VAL A 287 47.32 -6.94 -20.09
N LEU A 288 46.14 -6.38 -19.83
CA LEU A 288 44.87 -7.11 -19.89
C LEU A 288 44.11 -6.89 -21.20
N PRO A 289 43.49 -7.94 -21.78
CA PRO A 289 42.68 -7.81 -22.99
C PRO A 289 41.39 -7.03 -22.73
N LYS A 290 41.27 -5.86 -23.35
CA LYS A 290 40.19 -4.87 -23.16
C LYS A 290 38.80 -5.43 -23.48
N GLU A 291 38.64 -6.11 -24.61
CA GLU A 291 37.35 -6.65 -25.07
C GLU A 291 36.79 -7.68 -24.09
N LYS A 292 37.64 -8.59 -23.60
CA LYS A 292 37.24 -9.62 -22.62
C LYS A 292 36.83 -8.99 -21.29
N PHE A 293 37.53 -7.93 -20.88
CA PHE A 293 37.19 -7.22 -19.65
C PHE A 293 35.84 -6.49 -19.78
N LEU A 294 35.62 -5.80 -20.89
CA LEU A 294 34.39 -5.06 -21.16
C LEU A 294 33.18 -6.01 -21.20
N ASP A 295 33.27 -7.12 -21.94
CA ASP A 295 32.20 -8.14 -22.00
C ASP A 295 31.86 -8.68 -20.60
N LYS A 296 32.87 -9.02 -19.81
CA LYS A 296 32.67 -9.53 -18.45
C LYS A 296 32.03 -8.49 -17.54
N THR A 297 32.45 -7.23 -17.64
CA THR A 297 31.89 -6.13 -16.84
C THR A 297 30.44 -5.87 -17.19
N ILE A 298 30.09 -5.85 -18.48
CA ILE A 298 28.71 -5.70 -18.95
C ILE A 298 27.84 -6.84 -18.43
N LYS A 299 28.30 -8.10 -18.55
CA LYS A 299 27.59 -9.26 -18.00
C LYS A 299 27.39 -9.18 -16.49
N MET A 300 28.39 -8.73 -15.73
CA MET A 300 28.28 -8.52 -14.28
C MET A 300 27.21 -7.48 -13.94
N ILE A 301 27.18 -6.34 -14.64
CA ILE A 301 26.18 -5.29 -14.44
C ILE A 301 24.78 -5.80 -14.78
N ILE A 302 24.61 -6.51 -15.90
CA ILE A 302 23.31 -7.08 -16.30
C ILE A 302 22.77 -8.04 -15.24
N GLN A 303 23.65 -8.82 -14.62
CA GLN A 303 23.28 -9.76 -13.56
C GLN A 303 22.83 -9.09 -12.25
N LEU A 304 23.12 -7.80 -12.05
CA LEU A 304 22.55 -7.01 -10.95
C LEU A 304 21.04 -6.81 -11.13
N PHE A 305 20.56 -6.79 -12.37
CA PHE A 305 19.16 -6.57 -12.63
C PHE A 305 18.31 -7.83 -12.42
N VAL A 306 17.04 -7.61 -12.08
CA VAL A 306 16.04 -8.65 -11.88
C VAL A 306 15.87 -9.47 -13.16
N PRO A 307 15.88 -10.82 -13.11
CA PRO A 307 15.85 -11.67 -14.30
C PRO A 307 14.78 -11.28 -15.34
N LYS A 308 13.54 -11.05 -14.91
CA LYS A 308 12.40 -10.69 -15.78
C LYS A 308 12.52 -9.33 -16.48
N LYS A 309 13.43 -8.46 -16.04
CA LYS A 309 13.61 -7.09 -16.55
C LYS A 309 14.98 -6.88 -17.19
N ARG A 310 15.87 -7.89 -17.21
CA ARG A 310 17.23 -7.80 -17.74
C ARG A 310 17.26 -7.31 -19.19
N MET A 311 16.33 -7.78 -20.03
CA MET A 311 16.26 -7.35 -21.43
C MET A 311 16.02 -5.85 -21.57
N ARG A 312 15.08 -5.30 -20.80
CA ARG A 312 14.78 -3.87 -20.80
C ARG A 312 15.97 -3.05 -20.29
N TYR A 313 16.55 -3.46 -19.16
CA TYR A 313 17.69 -2.73 -18.57
C TYR A 313 18.97 -2.87 -19.39
N LEU A 314 19.15 -3.97 -20.13
CA LEU A 314 20.21 -4.12 -21.13
C LEU A 314 20.12 -3.00 -22.16
N ASN A 315 18.94 -2.78 -22.73
CA ASN A 315 18.73 -1.76 -23.75
C ASN A 315 18.99 -0.37 -23.20
N GLU A 316 18.40 -0.03 -22.04
CA GLU A 316 18.64 1.26 -21.37
C GLU A 316 20.14 1.46 -21.04
N PHE A 317 20.86 0.40 -20.66
CA PHE A 317 22.29 0.46 -20.33
C PHE A 317 23.18 0.61 -21.57
N ILE A 318 22.92 -0.13 -22.65
CA ILE A 318 23.66 0.00 -23.90
C ILE A 318 23.40 1.38 -24.54
N ASP A 319 22.13 1.82 -24.57
CA ASP A 319 21.80 3.16 -25.06
C ASP A 319 22.53 4.25 -24.24
N ALA A 320 22.70 4.02 -22.94
CA ALA A 320 23.50 4.92 -22.10
C ALA A 320 25.00 4.87 -22.41
N LEU A 321 25.57 3.70 -22.70
CA LEU A 321 26.98 3.55 -23.11
C LEU A 321 27.27 4.18 -24.47
N GLU A 322 26.35 4.08 -25.43
CA GLU A 322 26.45 4.70 -26.76
C GLU A 322 26.27 6.23 -26.71
N GLY A 323 25.78 6.77 -25.58
CA GLY A 323 25.53 8.20 -25.40
C GLY A 323 24.15 8.67 -25.90
N ASN A 324 23.28 7.75 -26.28
CA ASN A 324 21.93 8.02 -26.78
C ASN A 324 20.95 8.38 -25.65
N SER A 325 21.24 7.97 -24.41
CA SER A 325 20.42 8.29 -23.24
C SER A 325 21.24 8.38 -21.95
N LYS A 326 20.61 8.79 -20.85
CA LYS A 326 21.17 8.64 -19.50
C LYS A 326 20.56 7.42 -18.83
N PHE A 327 21.39 6.64 -18.14
CA PHE A 327 20.89 5.54 -17.32
C PHE A 327 20.21 6.10 -16.06
N LEU A 328 19.04 5.55 -15.70
CA LEU A 328 18.18 6.10 -14.66
C LEU A 328 18.80 6.05 -13.24
N ASN A 329 19.77 5.16 -13.00
CA ASN A 329 20.40 4.99 -11.69
C ASN A 329 21.76 5.70 -11.62
N ASP A 330 21.92 6.66 -10.71
CA ASP A 330 23.14 7.46 -10.56
C ASP A 330 24.40 6.63 -10.29
N ALA A 331 24.31 5.54 -9.52
CA ALA A 331 25.47 4.71 -9.22
C ALA A 331 25.94 3.92 -10.45
N ILE A 332 25.01 3.42 -11.27
CA ILE A 332 25.32 2.80 -12.56
C ILE A 332 25.71 3.85 -13.59
N GLN A 333 25.10 5.04 -13.59
CA GLN A 333 25.45 6.13 -14.48
C GLN A 333 26.92 6.57 -14.28
N ASN A 334 27.39 6.66 -13.04
CA ASN A 334 28.81 6.90 -12.75
C ASN A 334 29.72 5.79 -13.30
N ILE A 335 29.27 4.53 -13.30
CA ILE A 335 30.01 3.42 -13.89
C ILE A 335 29.99 3.53 -15.42
N VAL A 336 28.86 3.89 -16.02
CA VAL A 336 28.72 4.12 -17.47
C VAL A 336 29.70 5.20 -17.92
N GLU A 337 29.75 6.33 -17.22
CA GLU A 337 30.67 7.43 -17.53
C GLU A 337 32.13 6.98 -17.44
N ARG A 338 32.50 6.25 -16.39
CA ARG A 338 33.86 5.71 -16.24
C ARG A 338 34.20 4.66 -17.31
N LEU A 339 33.25 3.84 -17.73
CA LEU A 339 33.46 2.89 -18.84
C LEU A 339 33.64 3.61 -20.18
N LYS A 340 32.92 4.72 -20.42
CA LYS A 340 33.11 5.58 -21.60
C LYS A 340 34.51 6.19 -21.65
N GLU A 341 35.03 6.62 -20.51
CA GLU A 341 36.39 7.15 -20.41
C GLU A 341 37.44 6.07 -20.75
N ILE A 342 37.26 4.85 -20.25
CA ILE A 342 38.24 3.76 -20.40
C ILE A 342 38.17 3.09 -21.78
N PHE A 343 36.97 2.93 -22.36
CA PHE A 343 36.70 2.08 -23.54
C PHE A 343 36.13 2.86 -24.73
N SER A 344 36.52 4.11 -24.92
CA SER A 344 35.94 5.02 -25.93
C SER A 344 35.87 4.46 -27.36
N ASN A 345 36.82 3.60 -27.76
CA ASN A 345 36.86 3.01 -29.10
C ASN A 345 36.11 1.68 -29.18
N GLU A 346 36.20 0.85 -28.15
CA GLU A 346 35.63 -0.49 -28.08
C GLU A 346 34.10 -0.46 -27.93
N LEU A 347 33.56 0.61 -27.34
CA LEU A 347 32.10 0.81 -27.20
C LEU A 347 31.38 0.89 -28.56
N LYS A 348 32.06 1.35 -29.62
CA LYS A 348 31.47 1.48 -30.97
C LYS A 348 31.14 0.14 -31.62
N ASN A 349 31.74 -0.95 -31.13
CA ASN A 349 31.63 -2.29 -31.69
C ASN A 349 30.85 -3.25 -30.76
N ILE A 350 30.06 -2.74 -29.81
CA ILE A 350 29.24 -3.58 -28.94
C ILE A 350 28.15 -4.27 -29.76
N ASP A 351 28.22 -5.60 -29.84
CA ASP A 351 27.16 -6.41 -30.45
C ASP A 351 25.99 -6.60 -29.49
N ARG A 352 25.00 -5.72 -29.60
CA ARG A 352 23.74 -5.76 -28.82
C ARG A 352 23.06 -7.13 -28.91
N LYS A 353 22.99 -7.73 -30.09
CA LYS A 353 22.25 -8.99 -30.34
C LYS A 353 22.85 -10.17 -29.58
N SER A 354 24.18 -10.19 -29.41
CA SER A 354 24.86 -11.21 -28.63
C SER A 354 24.42 -11.22 -27.16
N TYR A 355 24.29 -10.05 -26.53
CA TYR A 355 23.85 -9.93 -25.14
C TYR A 355 22.36 -10.28 -24.98
N GLU A 356 21.50 -9.87 -25.92
CA GLU A 356 20.09 -10.24 -25.92
C GLU A 356 19.91 -11.77 -26.02
N ALA A 357 20.63 -12.41 -26.96
CA ALA A 357 20.62 -13.87 -27.12
C ALA A 357 21.13 -14.58 -25.86
N TRP A 358 22.19 -14.04 -25.24
CA TRP A 358 22.72 -14.57 -23.98
C TRP A 358 21.70 -14.48 -22.84
N ILE A 359 20.96 -13.36 -22.72
CA ILE A 359 19.90 -13.21 -21.71
C ILE A 359 18.81 -14.24 -21.96
N ASN A 360 18.28 -14.31 -23.19
CA ASN A 360 17.17 -15.22 -23.54
C ASN A 360 17.52 -16.69 -23.27
N LYS A 361 18.76 -17.10 -23.58
CA LYS A 361 19.25 -18.45 -23.32
C LYS A 361 19.31 -18.78 -21.82
N ASN A 362 19.65 -17.82 -20.97
CA ASN A 362 19.86 -18.05 -19.54
C ASN A 362 18.65 -17.67 -18.66
N GLU A 363 17.68 -16.95 -19.22
CA GLU A 363 16.52 -16.44 -18.49
C GLU A 363 15.70 -17.53 -17.76
N PRO A 364 15.39 -18.69 -18.38
CA PRO A 364 14.65 -19.74 -17.70
C PRO A 364 15.37 -20.23 -16.43
N ARG A 365 16.68 -20.45 -16.52
CA ARG A 365 17.53 -20.89 -15.40
C ARG A 365 17.60 -19.86 -14.27
N TRP A 366 17.62 -18.57 -14.62
CA TRP A 366 17.63 -17.50 -13.62
C TRP A 366 16.28 -17.32 -12.92
N ARG A 367 15.17 -17.68 -13.57
CA ARG A 367 13.83 -17.62 -12.97
C ARG A 367 13.58 -18.72 -11.94
N GLU A 368 14.19 -19.89 -12.11
CA GLU A 368 14.08 -21.02 -11.16
C GLU A 368 14.91 -20.83 -9.89
N LYS A 369 16.03 -20.10 -9.97
CA LYS A 369 16.99 -19.90 -8.86
C LYS A 369 16.78 -18.63 -8.02
N ILE A 370 15.56 -18.12 -7.90
CA ILE A 370 15.28 -17.00 -6.98
C ILE A 370 15.27 -17.53 -5.53
N GLN A 371 16.45 -17.91 -5.04
CA GLN A 371 16.82 -17.93 -3.63
C GLN A 371 17.89 -16.84 -3.43
N PRO A 372 17.98 -16.20 -2.25
CA PRO A 372 19.04 -15.23 -2.00
C PRO A 372 20.39 -15.93 -2.23
N ILE A 373 21.10 -15.47 -3.26
CA ILE A 373 22.43 -15.99 -3.58
C ILE A 373 23.36 -15.47 -2.49
N HIS A 374 23.61 -16.30 -1.47
CA HIS A 374 24.75 -16.13 -0.57
C HIS A 374 26.03 -16.35 -1.38
N LEU A 375 26.65 -15.25 -1.83
CA LEU A 375 27.95 -15.26 -2.52
C LEU A 375 29.09 -15.77 -1.62
N ASP A 376 28.84 -15.88 -0.33
CA ASP A 376 29.79 -16.31 0.71
C ASP A 376 30.41 -17.71 0.40
N LYS A 377 29.69 -18.55 -0.36
CA LYS A 377 30.17 -19.89 -0.77
C LYS A 377 31.04 -19.92 -2.03
N LEU A 378 31.21 -18.81 -2.75
CA LEU A 378 32.10 -18.74 -3.92
C LEU A 378 33.52 -18.24 -3.58
N ILE A 379 33.70 -17.62 -2.42
CA ILE A 379 35.00 -17.05 -2.01
C ILE A 379 35.93 -18.15 -1.42
N TYR A 380 35.38 -19.18 -0.77
CA TYR A 380 36.19 -20.27 -0.19
C TYR A 380 36.69 -21.32 -1.21
N GLY A 381 36.18 -21.31 -2.45
CA GLY A 381 36.57 -22.26 -3.51
C GLY A 381 37.85 -21.88 -4.28
N LEU A 382 38.38 -20.67 -4.10
CA LEU A 382 39.55 -20.17 -4.84
C LEU A 382 40.85 -20.16 -4.03
N SER A 383 40.84 -20.60 -2.77
CA SER A 383 42.06 -20.71 -1.94
C SER A 383 42.81 -22.05 -2.08
N LYS A 384 42.36 -22.95 -2.97
CA LYS A 384 42.93 -24.30 -3.14
C LYS A 384 43.61 -24.54 -4.49
N GLN A 385 43.74 -23.53 -5.35
CA GLN A 385 44.41 -23.66 -6.66
C GLN A 385 45.19 -22.39 -7.07
N ILE A 386 45.94 -21.81 -6.13
CA ILE A 386 47.05 -20.91 -6.47
C ILE A 386 48.30 -21.44 -5.79
#